data_AF-G3LXM8-F1
#
_entry.id   AF-G3LXM8-F1
#
_cell.length_a   1.000
_cell.length_b   1.000
_cell.length_c   1.000
_cell.angle_alpha   90.00
_cell.angle_beta   90.00
_cell.angle_gamma   90.00
#
_symmetry.space_group_name_H-M   'P 1'
#
loop_
_entity.id
_entity.type
_entity.pdbx_description
1 polymer ?
#
loop_
_entity_poly.entity_id
_entity_poly.type
_entity_poly.pdbx_seq_one_letter_code
_entity_poly.pdbx_strand_id
1 'polypeptide(L)' 'LLFISFVCAVLSGGTLPFFISVFGVILKNMYLGDDINPIILSLVSIGLVQFILSMISSYCMDVITSKILKTLKLEYL' A
#
# COMPACT_ATOMS: atom_id res chain seq x y z
N LEU A 1 -8.55 -0.94 15.54
CA LEU A 1 -7.56 -1.81 14.88
C LEU A 1 -8.04 -2.31 13.53
N LEU A 2 -9.18 -3.02 13.44
CA LEU A 2 -9.74 -3.50 12.16
C LEU A 2 -9.99 -2.37 11.15
N PHE A 3 -10.64 -1.29 11.59
CA PHE A 3 -10.91 -0.13 10.73
C PHE A 3 -9.62 0.53 10.20
N ILE A 4 -8.59 0.64 11.03
CA ILE A 4 -7.29 1.21 10.66
C ILE A 4 -6.54 0.32 9.66
N SER A 5 -6.57 -1.01 9.87
CA SER A 5 -6.01 -1.97 8.92
C SER A 5 -6.76 -1.93 7.59
N PHE A 6 -8.10 -1.82 7.63
CA PHE A 6 -8.92 -1.69 6.43
C PHE A 6 -8.60 -0.42 5.64
N VAL A 7 -8.53 0.75 6.29
CA VAL A 7 -8.16 2.02 5.63
C VAL A 7 -6.75 1.93 5.03
N CYS A 8 -5.78 1.37 5.75
CA CYS A 8 -4.42 1.18 5.23
C CYS A 8 -4.39 0.20 4.06
N ALA A 9 -5.18 -0.87 4.09
CA ALA A 9 -5.27 -1.85 3.00
C ALA A 9 -5.94 -1.26 1.75
N VAL A 10 -6.97 -0.43 1.90
CA VAL A 10 -7.64 0.25 0.78
C VAL A 10 -6.72 1.29 0.14
N LEU A 11 -6.06 2.12 0.96
CA LEU A 11 -5.04 3.06 0.48
C LEU A 11 -3.91 2.31 -0.22
N SER A 12 -3.51 1.16 0.33
CA SER A 12 -2.50 0.30 -0.25
C SER A 12 -2.90 -0.28 -1.61
N GLY A 13 -4.10 -0.85 -1.73
CA GLY A 13 -4.61 -1.37 -2.99
C GLY A 13 -4.79 -0.28 -4.06
N GLY A 14 -5.12 0.95 -3.64
CA GLY A 14 -5.28 2.10 -4.54
C GLY A 14 -3.99 2.63 -5.16
N THR A 15 -2.82 2.26 -4.64
CA THR A 15 -1.54 2.71 -5.22
C THR A 15 -1.19 2.03 -6.54
N LEU A 16 -1.69 0.82 -6.82
CA LEU A 16 -1.46 0.11 -8.08
C LEU A 16 -2.03 0.85 -9.30
N PRO A 17 -3.33 1.22 -9.35
CA PRO A 17 -3.87 1.98 -10.47
C PRO A 17 -3.21 3.36 -10.60
N PHE A 18 -2.82 3.97 -9.47
CA PHE A 18 -2.04 5.20 -9.47
C PHE A 18 -0.66 5.02 -10.14
N PHE A 19 0.03 3.92 -9.83
CA PHE A 19 1.31 3.57 -10.42
C PHE A 19 1.22 3.40 -11.94
N ILE A 20 0.19 2.67 -12.42
CA ILE A 20 -0.08 2.53 -13.86
C ILE A 20 -0.30 3.90 -14.52
N SER A 21 -1.07 4.78 -13.89
CA SER A 21 -1.34 6.13 -14.42
C SER A 21 -0.07 6.96 -14.56
N VAL A 22 0.80 6.97 -13.54
CA VAL A 22 2.06 7.74 -13.57
C VAL A 22 3.06 7.12 -14.56
N PHE A 23 3.07 5.78 -14.68
CA PHE A 23 3.91 5.09 -15.66
C PHE A 23 3.55 5.49 -17.10
N GLY A 24 2.27 5.68 -17.41
CA GLY A 24 1.83 6.20 -18.71
C GLY A 24 2.34 7.62 -19.00
N VAL A 25 2.38 8.49 -17.98
CA VAL A 25 2.94 9.85 -18.10
C VAL A 25 4.45 9.82 -18.32
N ILE A 26 5.16 8.93 -17.63
CA ILE A 26 6.61 8.71 -17.82
C ILE A 26 6.90 8.30 -19.27
N LEU A 27 6.18 7.31 -19.80
CA LEU A 27 6.34 6.85 -21.19
C LEU A 27 6.09 7.98 -22.20
N LYS A 28 5.05 8.80 -21.97
CA LYS A 28 4.74 9.95 -22.82
C LYS A 28 5.88 10.98 -22.82
N ASN A 29 6.41 11.33 -21.64
CA ASN A 29 7.47 12.34 -21.52
C ASN A 29 8.82 11.82 -22.04
N MET A 30 9.12 10.53 -21.85
CA MET A 30 10.24 9.86 -22.52
C MET A 30 10.17 9.96 -24.04
N TYR A 31 8.98 9.75 -24.61
CA TYR A 31 8.77 9.83 -26.05
C TYR A 31 8.93 11.27 -26.59
N LEU A 32 8.56 12.28 -25.79
CA LEU A 32 8.69 13.70 -26.14
C LEU A 32 10.10 14.27 -25.90
N GLY A 33 10.99 13.51 -25.24
CA GLY A 33 12.32 13.97 -24.86
C GLY A 33 12.32 14.94 -23.67
N ASP A 34 11.23 15.00 -22.91
CA ASP A 34 11.07 15.84 -21.73
C ASP A 34 11.71 15.23 -20.48
N ASP A 35 12.07 16.08 -19.51
CA ASP A 35 12.69 15.67 -18.25
C ASP A 35 11.75 14.81 -17.37
N ILE A 36 12.18 13.58 -17.11
CA ILE A 36 11.38 12.54 -16.42
C ILE A 36 11.73 12.45 -14.93
N ASN A 37 12.90 12.97 -14.56
CA ASN A 37 13.47 12.89 -13.22
C ASN A 37 12.51 13.33 -12.09
N PRO A 38 11.75 14.44 -12.20
CA PRO A 38 10.81 14.84 -11.14
C PRO A 38 9.63 13.86 -10.96
N ILE A 39 9.25 13.17 -12.03
CA ILE A 39 8.12 12.22 -12.01
C ILE A 39 8.57 10.90 -11.38
N ILE A 40 9.78 10.44 -11.72
CA ILE A 40 10.39 9.25 -11.10
C ILE A 40 10.60 9.48 -9.59
N LEU A 41 11.09 10.66 -9.20
CA LEU A 41 11.28 11.01 -7.79
C LEU A 41 9.94 10.97 -7.01
N SER A 42 8.87 11.51 -7.60
CA SER A 42 7.52 11.42 -7.01
C SER A 42 7.06 9.97 -6.87
N LEU A 43 7.31 9.13 -7.87
CA LEU A 43 6.95 7.71 -7.85
C LEU A 43 7.65 6.95 -6.71
N VAL A 44 8.95 7.20 -6.52
CA VAL A 44 9.75 6.60 -5.43
C VAL A 44 9.23 7.05 -4.06
N SER A 45 8.89 8.33 -3.91
CA SER A 45 8.35 8.85 -2.64
C SER A 45 7.02 8.20 -2.25
N ILE A 46 6.13 7.98 -3.23
CA ILE A 46 4.84 7.31 -3.02
C ILE A 46 5.05 5.83 -2.69
N GLY A 47 5.99 5.17 -3.36
CA GLY A 47 6.37 3.79 -3.05
C GLY A 47 6.86 3.61 -1.61
N LEU A 48 7.63 4.56 -1.09
CA LEU A 48 8.11 4.58 0.30
C LEU A 48 6.96 4.70 1.31
N VAL A 49 6.05 5.65 1.08
CA VAL A 49 4.86 5.84 1.94
C VAL A 49 3.98 4.57 1.92
N GLN A 50 3.81 4.00 0.74
CA GLN A 50 3.04 2.77 0.52
C GLN A 50 3.62 1.55 1.23
N PHE A 51 4.95 1.44 1.27
CA PHE A 51 5.65 0.39 1.99
C PHE A 51 5.39 0.48 3.51
N ILE A 52 5.45 1.68 4.08
CA ILE A 52 5.18 1.91 5.50
C ILE A 52 3.72 1.59 5.84
N LEU A 53 2.76 2.05 5.02
CA LEU A 53 1.34 1.76 5.21
C LEU A 53 1.04 0.25 5.15
N SER A 54 1.68 -0.47 4.23
CA SER A 54 1.52 -1.93 4.11
C SER A 54 2.07 -2.67 5.32
N MET A 55 3.22 -2.24 5.87
CA MET A 55 3.79 -2.82 7.09
C MET A 55 2.86 -2.64 8.29
N ILE A 56 2.29 -1.43 8.46
CA ILE A 56 1.34 -1.14 9.56
C ILE A 56 0.05 -1.95 9.40
N SER A 57 -0.46 -2.04 8.17
CA SER A 57 -1.66 -2.83 7.88
C SER A 57 -1.48 -4.31 8.21
N SER A 58 -0.35 -4.88 7.78
CA SER A 58 -0.01 -6.28 8.03
C SER A 58 0.13 -6.57 9.52
N TYR A 59 0.84 -5.70 10.26
CA TYR A 59 0.99 -5.83 11.71
C TYR A 59 -0.37 -5.78 12.44
N CYS A 60 -1.25 -4.85 12.05
CA CYS A 60 -2.59 -4.76 12.63
C CYS A 60 -3.39 -6.04 12.38
N MET A 61 -3.33 -6.58 11.15
CA MET A 61 -4.05 -7.80 10.77
C MET A 61 -3.57 -9.03 11.55
N ASP A 62 -2.26 -9.14 11.78
CA ASP A 62 -1.65 -10.23 12.53
C ASP A 62 -2.05 -10.21 14.02
N VAL A 63 -2.06 -9.03 14.64
CA VAL A 63 -2.54 -8.84 16.02
C VAL A 63 -4.02 -9.23 16.16
N ILE A 64 -4.85 -8.88 15.17
CA ILE A 64 -6.28 -9.24 15.17
C ILE A 64 -6.45 -10.75 14.99
N THR A 65 -5.75 -11.34 14.03
CA THR A 65 -5.80 -12.78 13.75
C THR A 65 -5.40 -13.59 14.98
N SER A 66 -4.34 -13.18 15.66
CA SER A 66 -3.90 -13.79 16.92
C SER A 66 -4.95 -13.69 18.04
N LYS A 67 -5.67 -12.56 18.15
CA LYS A 67 -6.77 -12.41 19.12
C LYS A 67 -7.97 -13.30 18.79
N ILE A 68 -8.35 -13.37 17.52
CA ILE A 68 -9.45 -14.22 17.05
C ILE A 68 -9.12 -15.69 17.30
N LEU A 69 -7.90 -16.13 16.95
CA LEU A 69 -7.46 -17.51 17.12
C LEU A 69 -7.43 -17.93 18.60
N LYS A 70 -6.98 -17.03 19.50
CA LYS A 70 -7.03 -17.29 20.96
C LYS A 70 -8.45 -17.42 21.49
N THR A 71 -9.38 -16.59 21.00
CA THR A 71 -10.79 -16.63 21.40
C THR A 71 -11.45 -17.93 20.92
N LEU A 72 -11.25 -18.29 19.65
CA LEU A 72 -11.73 -19.55 19.08
C LEU A 72 -11.19 -20.79 19.79
N LYS A 73 -9.90 -20.82 20.12
CA LYS A 73 -9.31 -21.92 20.90
C LYS A 73 -9.89 -22.05 22.31
N LEU A 74 -10.36 -20.95 22.89
CA LEU A 74 -11.00 -20.92 24.22
C LEU A 74 -12.48 -21.33 24.17
N GLU A 75 -13.14 -21.10 23.04
CA GLU A 75 -14.56 -21.46 22.85
C GLU A 75 -14.75 -22.92 22.42
N TYR A 76 -13.72 -23.52 21.81
CA TYR A 76 -13.69 -24.94 21.40
C TYR A 76 -13.04 -25.89 22.43
N LEU A 77 -12.72 -25.41 23.63
CA LEU A 77 -12.12 -26.19 24.73
C LEU A 77 -13.07 -26.21 25.94
#